data_AF-A0A537U6R1-F1
#
_entry.id   AF-A0A537U6R1-F1
#
_cell.length_a   1.000
_cell.length_b   1.000
_cell.length_c   1.000
_cell.angle_alpha   90.00
_cell.angle_beta   90.00
_cell.angle_gamma   90.00
#
_symmetry.space_group_name_H-M   'P 1'
#
loop_
_entity.id
_entity.type
_entity.pdbx_description
1 polymer ?
#
loop_
_entity_poly.entity_id
_entity_poly.type
_entity_poly.pdbx_seq_one_letter_code
_entity_poly.pdbx_strand_id
1 'polypeptide(L)' 'MNAQEAADILGVNRRRHGDLIEMLRALTLYPWLNTAEDEKRRVAARWALTHWTEYQDECARRREAPPTGARPAGVRRRSR' A
#
# COMPACT_ATOMS: atom_id res chain seq x y z
N MET A 1 -1.67 9.97 8.95
CA MET A 1 -1.62 9.45 7.57
C MET A 1 -0.33 9.91 6.93
N ASN A 2 0.54 8.96 6.60
CA ASN A 2 1.78 9.15 5.87
C ASN A 2 1.92 8.03 4.81
N ALA A 3 3.00 8.03 4.03
CA ALA A 3 3.21 7.05 2.96
C ALA A 3 3.20 5.60 3.47
N GLN A 4 3.85 5.34 4.61
CA GLN A 4 3.94 4.01 5.20
C GLN A 4 2.57 3.52 5.66
N GLU A 5 1.83 4.35 6.42
CA GLU A 5 0.47 4.04 6.87
C GLU A 5 -0.49 3.82 5.70
N ALA A 6 -0.39 4.64 4.64
CA ALA A 6 -1.22 4.50 3.45
C ALA A 6 -0.92 3.19 2.70
N ALA A 7 0.36 2.82 2.58
CA ALA A 7 0.77 1.55 1.97
C ALA A 7 0.40 0.33 2.84
N ASP A 8 0.35 0.46 4.17
CA ASP A 8 -0.14 -0.58 5.06
C ASP A 8 -1.65 -0.82 4.88
N ILE A 9 -2.43 0.24 4.70
CA ILE A 9 -3.89 0.16 4.55
C ILE A 9 -4.29 -0.26 3.12
N LEU A 10 -3.67 0.33 2.10
CA LEU A 10 -4.07 0.16 0.71
C LEU A 10 -3.31 -0.97 0.01
N GLY A 11 -2.15 -1.36 0.53
CA GLY A 11 -1.20 -2.25 -0.14
C GLY A 11 -0.34 -1.52 -1.17
N VAL A 12 0.48 -2.27 -1.91
CA VAL A 12 1.53 -1.73 -2.79
C VAL A 12 1.17 -1.73 -4.29
N ASN A 13 0.06 -2.36 -4.70
CA ASN A 13 -0.27 -2.57 -6.12
C ASN A 13 -1.54 -1.83 -6.56
N ARG A 14 -1.73 -0.60 -6.07
CA ARG A 14 -2.88 0.23 -6.41
C ARG A 14 -2.65 1.09 -7.64
N ARG A 15 -3.72 1.35 -8.38
CA ARG A 15 -3.72 2.27 -9.53
C ARG A 15 -4.43 3.58 -9.17
N ARG A 16 -3.94 4.70 -9.70
CA ARG A 16 -4.58 6.01 -9.49
C ARG A 16 -5.97 6.05 -10.11
N HIS A 17 -6.05 5.76 -11.41
CA HIS A 17 -7.29 5.74 -12.18
C HIS A 17 -7.87 4.32 -12.24
N GLY A 18 -9.20 4.20 -12.15
CA GLY A 18 -9.90 2.92 -12.20
C GLY A 18 -9.77 2.06 -10.92
N ASP A 19 -9.14 2.59 -9.86
CA ASP A 19 -8.99 1.90 -8.56
C ASP A 19 -9.13 2.92 -7.41
N LEU A 20 -8.11 3.69 -7.06
CA LEU A 20 -8.18 4.58 -5.89
C LEU A 20 -9.22 5.70 -6.01
N ILE A 21 -9.39 6.29 -7.21
CA ILE A 21 -10.44 7.30 -7.44
C ILE A 21 -11.83 6.70 -7.24
N GLU A 22 -12.08 5.51 -7.78
CA GLU A 22 -13.39 4.85 -7.65
C GLU A 22 -13.63 4.37 -6.22
N MET A 23 -12.59 3.88 -5.54
CA MET A 23 -12.62 3.56 -4.11
C MET A 23 -13.01 4.79 -3.30
N LEU A 24 -12.32 5.92 -3.47
CA LEU A 24 -12.63 7.15 -2.74
C LEU A 24 -14.05 7.64 -3.04
N ARG A 25 -14.49 7.53 -4.30
CA ARG A 25 -15.85 7.90 -4.71
C ARG A 25 -16.90 7.02 -4.01
N ALA A 26 -16.74 5.71 -4.04
CA ALA A 26 -17.64 4.76 -3.39
C ALA A 26 -17.75 5.03 -1.88
N LEU A 27 -16.60 5.21 -1.23
CA LEU A 27 -16.52 5.48 0.22
C LEU A 27 -17.00 6.88 0.62
N THR A 28 -17.14 7.80 -0.34
CA THR A 28 -17.69 9.15 -0.08
C THR A 28 -19.19 9.22 -0.37
N LEU A 29 -19.73 8.30 -1.18
CA LEU A 29 -21.13 8.35 -1.61
C LEU A 29 -22.12 8.00 -0.49
N TYR A 30 -21.81 6.99 0.31
CA TYR A 30 -22.68 6.52 1.40
C TYR A 30 -21.91 6.36 2.73
N PRO A 31 -21.42 7.47 3.32
CA PRO A 31 -20.52 7.41 4.46
C PRO A 31 -21.14 6.80 5.73
N TRP A 32 -22.47 6.78 5.84
CA TRP A 32 -23.17 6.13 6.96
C TRP A 32 -23.18 4.60 6.87
N LEU A 33 -22.76 4.02 5.75
CA LEU A 33 -22.56 2.58 5.58
C LEU A 33 -21.09 2.16 5.75
N ASN A 34 -20.17 3.12 5.89
CA ASN A 34 -18.76 2.81 6.05
C ASN A 34 -18.51 2.20 7.43
N THR A 35 -17.80 1.07 7.46
CA THR A 35 -17.20 0.57 8.70
C THR A 35 -16.03 1.47 9.13
N ALA A 36 -15.51 1.25 10.34
CA ALA A 36 -14.28 1.92 10.79
C ALA A 36 -13.07 1.62 9.87
N GLU A 37 -13.02 0.44 9.25
CA GLU A 37 -11.97 0.07 8.31
C GLU A 37 -12.14 0.78 6.97
N ASP A 38 -13.39 0.93 6.50
CA ASP A 38 -13.70 1.68 5.29
C ASP A 38 -13.35 3.17 5.44
N GLU A 39 -13.58 3.74 6.61
CA GLU A 39 -13.17 5.12 6.88
C GLU A 39 -11.64 5.28 6.86
N LYS A 40 -10.90 4.30 7.41
CA LYS A 40 -9.43 4.27 7.28
C LYS A 40 -8.99 4.17 5.81
N ARG A 41 -9.62 3.31 5.02
CA ARG A 41 -9.37 3.22 3.56
C ARG A 41 -9.70 4.53 2.85
N ARG A 42 -10.79 5.20 3.23
CA ARG A 42 -11.20 6.49 2.65
C ARG A 42 -10.16 7.57 2.89
N VAL A 43 -9.67 7.67 4.13
CA VAL A 43 -8.62 8.62 4.50
C VAL A 43 -7.31 8.28 3.80
N ALA A 44 -6.93 7.00 3.77
CA ALA A 44 -5.72 6.55 3.09
C ALA A 44 -5.78 6.80 1.58
N ALA A 45 -6.90 6.49 0.91
CA ALA A 45 -7.09 6.70 -0.52
C ALA A 45 -7.07 8.19 -0.87
N ARG A 46 -7.72 9.04 -0.06
CA ARG A 46 -7.65 10.50 -0.22
C ARG A 46 -6.22 10.99 -0.10
N TRP A 47 -5.49 10.56 0.93
CA TRP A 47 -4.10 10.95 1.12
C TRP A 47 -3.23 10.49 -0.06
N ALA A 48 -3.34 9.22 -0.48
CA ALA A 48 -2.57 8.67 -1.60
C ALA A 48 -2.86 9.38 -2.93
N LEU A 49 -4.10 9.84 -3.17
CA LEU A 49 -4.43 10.60 -4.38
C LEU A 49 -3.85 12.02 -4.37
N THR A 50 -3.74 12.64 -3.19
CA THR A 50 -3.10 13.95 -3.00
C THR A 50 -1.57 13.84 -3.09
N HIS A 51 -0.99 12.79 -2.50
CA HIS A 51 0.45 12.57 -2.35
C HIS A 51 0.93 11.40 -3.23
N TRP A 52 0.47 11.36 -4.49
CA TRP A 52 0.63 10.19 -5.36
C TRP A 52 2.09 9.75 -5.54
N THR A 53 3.01 10.70 -5.72
CA THR A 53 4.45 10.41 -5.86
C THR A 53 5.00 9.75 -4.60
N GLU A 54 4.77 10.34 -3.43
CA GLU A 54 5.25 9.80 -2.14
C GLU A 54 4.70 8.40 -1.86
N TYR A 55 3.43 8.16 -2.18
CA TYR A 55 2.82 6.84 -2.07
C TYR A 55 3.46 5.82 -3.01
N GLN A 56 3.75 6.21 -4.26
CA GLN A 56 4.40 5.32 -5.22
C GLN A 56 5.86 5.02 -4.86
N ASP A 57 6.60 6.00 -4.33
CA ASP A 57 7.98 5.82 -3.87
C ASP A 57 8.03 4.80 -2.73
N GLU A 58 7.11 4.90 -1.76
CA GLU A 58 6.99 3.92 -0.68
C GLU A 58 6.59 2.54 -1.22
N CYS A 59 5.66 2.48 -2.17
CA CYS A 59 5.29 1.22 -2.81
C CYS A 59 6.48 0.58 -3.55
N ALA A 60 7.29 1.37 -4.26
CA ALA A 60 8.48 0.91 -4.95
C ALA A 60 9.52 0.37 -3.96
N ARG A 61 9.82 1.14 -2.91
CA ARG A 61 10.72 0.73 -1.82
C ARG A 61 10.31 -0.61 -1.20
N ARG A 62 9.01 -0.84 -0.99
CA ARG A 62 8.49 -2.11 -0.46
C ARG A 62 8.58 -3.28 -1.43
N ARG A 63 8.46 -3.05 -2.75
CA ARG A 63 8.65 -4.09 -3.76
C ARG A 63 10.11 -4.52 -3.86
N GLU A 64 11.04 -3.58 -3.63
CA GLU A 64 12.49 -3.84 -3.64
C GLU A 64 13.00 -4.43 -2.33
N ALA A 65 12.28 -4.21 -1.23
CA ALA A 65 12.64 -4.77 0.07
C ALA A 65 12.64 -6.31 -0.03
N PRO A 66 13.78 -6.98 0.29
CA PRO A 66 13.81 -8.43 0.34
C PRO A 66 12.77 -8.91 1.36
N PRO A 67 12.07 -10.03 1.09
CA PRO A 67 11.14 -10.59 2.06
C PRO A 67 11.92 -10.83 3.35
N THR A 68 11.54 -10.11 4.41
CA THR A 68 12.14 -10.20 5.74
C THR A 68 11.94 -11.62 6.25
N GLY A 69 12.91 -12.50 5.98
CA GLY A 69 12.79 -13.95 6.17
C GLY A 69 13.62 -14.79 5.20
N ALA A 70 14.08 -14.25 4.07
CA ALA A 70 15.05 -14.94 3.23
C ALA A 70 16.41 -15.00 3.95
N ARG A 71 16.69 -16.12 4.62
CA ARG A 71 18.03 -16.45 5.12
C ARG A 71 19.05 -16.22 3.99
N PRO A 72 20.22 -15.61 4.27
CA PRO A 72 21.26 -15.51 3.26
C PRO A 72 21.56 -16.92 2.75
N ALA A 73 21.50 -17.09 1.42
CA ALA A 73 21.76 -18.37 0.76
C ALA A 73 23.10 -18.90 1.25
N GLY A 74 23.04 -19.93 2.10
CA GLY A 74 24.21 -20.51 2.74
C GLY A 74 25.21 -20.91 1.67
N VAL A 75 26.45 -20.44 1.84
CA VAL A 75 27.63 -20.87 1.11
C VAL A 75 27.61 -22.40 1.01
N ARG A 76 27.37 -22.94 -0.18
CA ARG A 76 27.49 -24.37 -0.44
C ARG A 76 28.95 -24.76 -0.24
N ARG A 77 29.30 -25.25 0.95
CA ARG A 77 30.55 -26.01 1.14
C ARG A 77 30.46 -27.26 0.27
N ARG A 78 31.19 -27.26 -0.84
CA ARG A 78 31.55 -28.50 -1.54
C ARG A 78 32.49 -29.26 -0.63
N SER A 79 32.00 -30.35 -0.03
CA SER A 79 32.86 -31.38 0.53
C SER A 79 33.41 -32.22 -0.62
N ARG A 80 34.72 -32.41 -0.62
CA ARG A 80 35.47 -33.25 -1.55
C ARG A 80 35.48 -34.69 -1.05
#